data_AF-A0A0S8HXP1-F1
#
_entry.id   AF-A0A0S8HXP1-F1
#
_cell.length_a   1.000
_cell.length_b   1.000
_cell.length_c   1.000
_cell.angle_alpha   90.00
_cell.angle_beta   90.00
_cell.angle_gamma   90.00
#
_symmetry.space_group_name_H-M   'P 1'
#
loop_
_entity.id
_entity.type
_entity.pdbx_description
1 polymer ?
#
loop_
_entity_poly.entity_id
_entity_poly.type
_entity_poly.pdbx_seq_one_letter_code
_entity_poly.pdbx_strand_id
1 'polypeptide(L)'
;MKIIRTIYKAIGLLSEWSGGAVRWLLVPLIISIAYDVFMRYAFNAPTIWSFELSYMLGATLIMIGFAYVLYHRGHVSVDLIYSRFPTKVKLIIDIVLTVIFFFPLFFMLTKVSVEHALWSYSVNEIATESAWYPIIWPFKIAVALGFGLLFLQGVANFLKDVMSLIRGGGEPW
;
A
#
# COMPACT_ATOMS: atom_id res chain seq x y z
N MET A 1 12.30 19.08 -16.85
CA MET A 1 11.04 19.52 -16.20
C MET A 1 9.79 18.79 -16.73
N LYS A 2 9.51 18.78 -18.04
CA LYS A 2 8.36 18.03 -18.61
C LYS A 2 8.41 16.52 -18.27
N ILE A 3 9.59 15.90 -18.37
CA ILE A 3 9.78 14.46 -18.08
C ILE A 3 9.37 14.10 -16.65
N ILE A 4 9.87 14.83 -15.64
CA ILE A 4 9.54 14.57 -14.22
C ILE A 4 8.04 14.71 -13.97
N ARG A 5 7.41 15.74 -14.55
CA ARG A 5 5.95 15.92 -14.46
C ARG A 5 5.19 14.74 -15.09
N THR A 6 5.65 14.25 -16.23
CA THR A 6 5.05 13.09 -16.89
C THR A 6 5.19 11.84 -16.03
N ILE A 7 6.38 11.59 -15.45
CA ILE A 7 6.62 10.46 -14.54
C ILE A 7 5.69 10.55 -13.33
N TYR A 8 5.60 11.72 -12.69
CA TYR A 8 4.72 11.94 -11.54
C TYR A 8 3.25 11.63 -11.89
N LYS A 9 2.76 12.13 -13.04
CA LYS A 9 1.39 11.87 -13.50
C LYS A 9 1.16 10.40 -13.85
N ALA A 10 2.12 9.73 -14.47
CA ALA A 10 2.00 8.32 -14.82
C ALA A 10 1.92 7.44 -13.57
N ILE A 11 2.78 7.70 -12.58
CA ILE A 11 2.76 7.00 -11.30
C ILE A 11 1.47 7.33 -10.52
N GLY A 12 1.04 8.59 -10.51
CA GLY A 12 -0.23 8.99 -9.89
C GLY A 12 -1.44 8.28 -10.50
N LEU A 13 -1.49 8.17 -11.84
CA LEU A 13 -2.56 7.44 -12.53
C LEU A 13 -2.56 5.94 -12.17
N LEU A 14 -1.37 5.35 -12.07
CA LEU A 14 -1.21 3.96 -11.67
C LEU A 14 -1.71 3.73 -10.24
N SER A 15 -1.39 4.63 -9.31
CA SER A 15 -1.90 4.63 -7.93
C SER A 15 -3.41 4.84 -7.86
N GLU A 16 -3.97 5.71 -8.71
CA GLU A 16 -5.41 5.95 -8.81
C GLU A 16 -6.15 4.68 -9.27
N TRP A 17 -5.63 4.07 -10.33
CA TRP A 17 -6.21 2.87 -10.92
C TRP A 17 -6.11 1.67 -9.97
N SER A 18 -4.99 1.51 -9.27
CA SER A 18 -4.81 0.42 -8.31
C SER A 18 -5.82 0.53 -7.15
N GLY A 19 -6.02 1.72 -6.58
CA GLY A 19 -7.04 1.96 -5.56
C GLY A 19 -8.46 1.76 -6.08
N GLY A 20 -8.75 2.24 -7.29
CA GLY A 20 -10.05 2.11 -7.95
C GLY A 20 -10.43 0.66 -8.29
N ALA A 21 -9.46 -0.19 -8.61
CA ALA A 21 -9.67 -1.62 -8.85
C ALA A 21 -9.88 -2.38 -7.54
N VAL A 22 -9.02 -2.11 -6.54
CA VAL A 22 -8.96 -2.91 -5.32
C VAL A 22 -10.11 -2.67 -4.37
N ARG A 23 -10.75 -1.49 -4.38
CA ARG A 23 -11.96 -1.22 -3.59
C ARG A 23 -13.07 -2.26 -3.79
N TRP A 24 -13.12 -2.93 -4.95
CA TRP A 24 -14.11 -3.98 -5.22
C TRP A 24 -13.91 -5.23 -4.38
N LEU A 25 -12.70 -5.48 -3.86
CA LEU A 25 -12.42 -6.59 -2.93
C LEU A 25 -13.12 -6.41 -1.58
N LEU A 26 -13.56 -5.20 -1.26
CA LEU A 26 -14.33 -4.92 -0.05
C LEU A 26 -15.68 -5.66 -0.04
N VAL A 27 -16.31 -5.83 -1.21
CA VAL A 27 -17.60 -6.51 -1.35
C VAL A 27 -17.51 -8.00 -0.94
N PRO A 28 -16.65 -8.85 -1.56
CA PRO A 28 -16.52 -10.24 -1.15
C PRO A 28 -15.99 -10.39 0.29
N LEU A 29 -15.16 -9.45 0.77
CA LEU A 29 -14.71 -9.44 2.17
C LEU A 29 -15.88 -9.27 3.14
N ILE A 30 -16.75 -8.28 2.94
CA ILE A 30 -17.93 -8.08 3.78
C ILE A 30 -18.86 -9.28 3.73
N ILE A 31 -19.10 -9.83 2.53
CA ILE A 31 -19.96 -11.00 2.35
C ILE A 31 -19.39 -12.21 3.09
N SER A 32 -18.07 -12.46 2.99
CA SER A 32 -17.40 -13.56 3.69
C SER A 32 -17.59 -13.48 5.20
N ILE A 33 -17.35 -12.31 5.79
CA ILE A 33 -17.47 -12.10 7.24
C ILE A 33 -18.94 -12.20 7.67
N ALA A 34 -19.85 -11.56 6.95
CA ALA A 34 -21.28 -11.60 7.25
C ALA A 34 -21.84 -13.03 7.18
N TYR A 35 -21.41 -13.81 6.18
CA TYR A 35 -21.78 -15.21 6.04
C TYR A 35 -21.27 -16.06 7.21
N ASP A 36 -20.02 -15.91 7.62
CA ASP A 36 -19.49 -16.66 8.76
C ASP A 36 -20.22 -16.33 10.07
N VAL A 37 -20.46 -15.04 10.32
CA VAL A 37 -21.23 -14.57 11.48
C VAL A 37 -22.63 -15.18 11.45
N PHE A 38 -23.32 -15.13 10.32
CA PHE A 38 -24.65 -15.71 10.18
C PHE A 38 -24.66 -17.22 10.43
N MET A 39 -23.75 -17.97 9.81
CA MET A 39 -23.66 -19.41 9.98
C MET A 39 -23.33 -19.82 11.41
N ARG A 40 -22.47 -19.06 12.09
CA ARG A 40 -22.08 -19.30 13.48
C ARG A 40 -23.25 -19.07 14.44
N TYR A 41 -24.00 -17.98 14.29
CA TYR A 41 -25.04 -17.63 15.25
C TYR A 41 -26.42 -18.20 14.93
N ALA A 42 -26.76 -18.41 13.65
CA ALA A 42 -28.05 -18.96 13.25
C ALA A 42 -28.05 -20.50 13.20
N PHE A 43 -26.92 -21.11 12.81
CA PHE A 43 -26.85 -22.56 12.58
C PHE A 43 -25.83 -23.30 13.46
N ASN A 44 -25.10 -22.59 14.33
CA ASN A 44 -24.02 -23.14 15.15
C ASN A 44 -22.97 -23.92 14.32
N ALA A 45 -22.75 -23.48 13.08
CA ALA A 45 -21.92 -24.15 12.08
C ALA A 45 -20.90 -23.15 11.50
N PRO A 46 -19.83 -22.78 12.24
CA PRO A 46 -18.84 -21.82 11.76
C PRO A 46 -18.13 -22.32 10.50
N THR A 47 -17.72 -21.40 9.63
CA THR A 47 -17.03 -21.75 8.38
C THR A 47 -15.53 -21.86 8.60
N ILE A 48 -14.90 -22.85 7.95
CA ILE A 48 -13.45 -23.07 8.05
C ILE A 48 -12.62 -22.11 7.18
N TRP A 49 -13.24 -21.49 6.17
CA TRP A 49 -12.53 -20.73 5.11
C TRP A 49 -12.62 -19.21 5.26
N SER A 50 -13.61 -18.70 6.00
CA SER A 50 -13.89 -17.26 6.03
C SER A 50 -12.77 -16.46 6.69
N PHE A 51 -12.08 -17.04 7.67
CA PHE A 51 -10.96 -16.38 8.34
C PHE A 51 -9.81 -16.08 7.36
N GLU A 52 -9.32 -17.09 6.64
CA GLU A 52 -8.25 -16.92 5.66
C GLU A 52 -8.66 -15.97 4.54
N LEU A 53 -9.86 -16.18 3.98
CA LEU A 53 -10.34 -15.37 2.88
C LEU A 53 -10.41 -13.89 3.28
N SER A 54 -10.91 -13.61 4.50
CA SER A 54 -11.04 -12.24 5.01
C SER A 54 -9.68 -11.59 5.25
N TYR A 55 -8.70 -12.28 5.84
CA TYR A 55 -7.38 -11.66 6.02
C TYR A 55 -6.66 -11.47 4.69
N MET A 56 -6.73 -12.44 3.77
CA MET A 56 -6.06 -12.36 2.47
C MET A 56 -6.64 -11.21 1.64
N LEU A 57 -7.96 -11.08 1.58
CA LEU A 57 -8.63 -9.98 0.89
C LEU A 57 -8.38 -8.64 1.59
N GLY A 58 -8.47 -8.58 2.91
CA GLY A 58 -8.30 -7.34 3.68
C GLY A 58 -6.88 -6.80 3.60
N ALA A 59 -5.88 -7.67 3.75
CA ALA A 59 -4.49 -7.29 3.62
C ALA A 59 -4.14 -6.93 2.16
N THR A 60 -4.66 -7.66 1.16
CA THR A 60 -4.54 -7.26 -0.26
C THR A 60 -5.12 -5.86 -0.50
N LEU A 61 -6.30 -5.60 0.07
CA LEU A 61 -6.99 -4.32 -0.04
C LEU A 61 -6.13 -3.16 0.47
N ILE A 62 -5.59 -3.32 1.68
CA ILE A 62 -4.73 -2.31 2.32
C ILE A 62 -3.42 -2.15 1.55
N MET A 63 -2.78 -3.26 1.17
CA MET A 63 -1.44 -3.22 0.57
C MET A 63 -1.43 -2.52 -0.78
N ILE A 64 -2.38 -2.84 -1.66
CA ILE A 64 -2.46 -2.19 -2.97
C ILE A 64 -3.03 -0.76 -2.84
N GLY A 65 -3.88 -0.52 -1.84
CA GLY A 65 -4.42 0.80 -1.51
C GLY A 65 -3.39 1.77 -0.91
N PHE A 66 -2.26 1.31 -0.40
CA PHE A 66 -1.26 2.18 0.22
C PHE A 66 -0.74 3.27 -0.72
N ALA A 67 -0.45 2.93 -1.98
CA ALA A 67 0.04 3.90 -2.96
C ALA A 67 -1.03 4.96 -3.28
N TYR A 68 -2.30 4.55 -3.37
CA TYR A 68 -3.45 5.46 -3.55
C TYR A 68 -3.55 6.47 -2.41
N VAL A 69 -3.46 5.99 -1.16
CA VAL A 69 -3.54 6.85 0.03
C VAL A 69 -2.34 7.80 0.08
N LEU A 70 -1.13 7.33 -0.25
CA LEU A 70 0.05 8.18 -0.30
C LEU A 70 -0.04 9.26 -1.39
N TYR A 71 -0.60 8.92 -2.55
CA TYR A 71 -0.84 9.88 -3.64
C TYR A 71 -1.77 11.01 -3.19
N HIS A 72 -2.83 10.69 -2.45
CA HIS A 72 -3.80 11.66 -1.92
C HIS A 72 -3.37 12.34 -0.62
N ARG A 73 -2.18 12.02 -0.08
CA ARG A 73 -1.75 12.45 1.26
C ARG A 73 -2.78 12.14 2.35
N GLY A 74 -3.44 10.99 2.25
CA GLY A 74 -4.49 10.55 3.17
C GLY A 74 -3.97 9.87 4.44
N HIS A 75 -2.65 9.73 4.60
CA HIS A 75 -2.07 9.22 5.84
C HIS A 75 -2.25 10.24 6.97
N VAL A 76 -2.74 9.78 8.11
CA VAL A 76 -2.92 10.65 9.29
C VAL A 76 -1.54 11.08 9.79
N SER A 77 -1.25 12.37 9.73
CA SER A 77 -0.05 13.00 10.26
C SER A 77 -0.37 13.92 11.44
N VAL A 78 0.45 13.87 12.49
CA VAL A 78 0.32 14.76 13.67
C VAL A 78 1.29 15.92 13.51
N ASP A 79 0.81 17.02 12.94
CA ASP A 79 1.67 18.13 12.47
C ASP A 79 1.68 19.35 13.41
N LEU A 80 1.73 19.14 14.73
CA LEU A 80 1.72 20.22 15.74
C LEU A 80 2.90 21.20 15.59
N ILE A 81 4.09 20.68 15.35
CA ILE A 81 5.32 21.48 15.18
C ILE A 81 5.57 21.73 13.69
N TYR A 82 5.36 20.71 12.86
CA TYR A 82 5.60 20.76 11.42
C TYR A 82 4.81 21.89 10.74
N SER A 83 3.55 22.09 11.10
CA SER A 83 2.68 23.15 10.54
C SER A 83 3.25 24.57 10.70
N ARG A 84 4.03 24.84 11.75
CA ARG A 84 4.58 26.17 12.07
C ARG A 84 5.81 26.54 11.24
N PHE A 85 6.44 25.60 10.55
CA PHE A 85 7.63 25.87 9.76
C PHE A 85 7.32 26.56 8.41
N PRO A 86 8.24 27.40 7.90
CA PRO A 86 8.14 27.95 6.55
C PRO A 86 8.28 26.85 5.50
N THR A 87 7.68 27.05 4.32
CA THR A 87 7.58 26.04 3.25
C THR A 87 8.92 25.42 2.86
N LYS A 88 10.01 26.21 2.83
CA LYS A 88 11.35 25.70 2.52
C LYS A 88 11.86 24.70 3.55
N VAL A 89 11.62 24.95 4.84
CA VAL A 89 12.04 24.07 5.93
C VAL A 89 11.22 22.78 5.90
N LYS A 90 9.90 22.87 5.64
CA LYS A 90 9.03 21.70 5.42
C LYS A 90 9.56 20.80 4.31
N LEU A 91 9.86 21.36 3.14
CA LEU A 91 10.41 20.59 2.01
C LEU A 91 11.76 19.94 2.34
N ILE A 92 12.65 20.64 3.04
CA ILE A 92 13.94 20.05 3.46
C ILE A 92 13.70 18.88 4.42
N ILE A 93 12.82 19.04 5.41
CA ILE A 93 12.46 17.96 6.35
C ILE A 93 11.89 16.77 5.57
N ASP A 94 10.93 16.99 4.67
CA ASP A 94 10.29 15.92 3.90
C ASP A 94 11.32 15.16 3.04
N ILE A 95 12.21 15.88 2.35
CA ILE A 95 13.28 15.29 1.52
C ILE A 95 14.23 14.47 2.38
N VAL A 96 14.70 15.01 3.51
CA VAL A 96 15.65 14.34 4.41
C VAL A 96 15.02 13.09 5.03
N LEU A 97 13.80 13.20 5.56
CA LEU A 97 13.09 12.07 6.15
C LEU A 97 12.75 10.99 5.10
N THR A 98 12.41 11.41 3.88
CA THR A 98 12.18 10.46 2.79
C THR A 98 13.45 9.69 2.44
N VAL A 99 14.61 10.35 2.39
CA VAL A 99 15.88 9.69 2.08
C VAL A 99 16.35 8.77 3.20
N ILE A 100 16.22 9.20 4.46
CA ILE A 100 16.78 8.47 5.61
C ILE A 100 15.84 7.35 6.07
N PHE A 101 14.53 7.58 6.09
CA PHE A 101 13.56 6.64 6.64
C PHE A 101 12.77 5.92 5.55
N PHE A 102 12.19 6.67 4.61
CA PHE A 102 11.29 6.06 3.62
C PHE A 102 12.03 5.13 2.66
N PHE A 103 13.07 5.61 1.97
CA PHE A 103 13.73 4.80 0.93
C PHE A 103 14.39 3.53 1.48
N PRO A 104 15.19 3.55 2.57
CA PRO A 104 15.81 2.32 3.07
C PRO A 104 14.78 1.30 3.53
N LEU A 105 13.74 1.76 4.24
CA LEU A 105 12.68 0.90 4.74
C LEU A 105 11.88 0.27 3.59
N PHE A 106 11.33 1.07 2.69
CA PHE A 106 10.46 0.55 1.63
C PHE A 106 11.22 -0.18 0.53
N PHE A 107 12.50 0.15 0.30
CA PHE A 107 13.35 -0.68 -0.55
C PHE A 107 13.55 -2.07 0.05
N MET A 108 13.89 -2.16 1.34
CA MET A 108 14.08 -3.44 2.03
C MET A 108 12.78 -4.25 2.09
N LEU A 109 11.66 -3.63 2.46
CA LEU A 109 10.34 -4.28 2.49
C LEU A 109 9.93 -4.78 1.10
N THR A 110 10.15 -4.00 0.05
CA THR A 110 9.85 -4.43 -1.33
C THR A 110 10.72 -5.61 -1.73
N LYS A 111 12.03 -5.57 -1.47
CA LYS A 111 12.94 -6.68 -1.78
C LYS A 111 12.53 -7.96 -1.06
N VAL A 112 12.37 -7.89 0.25
CA VAL A 112 12.02 -9.05 1.09
C VAL A 112 10.65 -9.61 0.70
N SER A 113 9.64 -8.74 0.50
CA SER A 113 8.30 -9.21 0.09
C SER A 113 8.31 -9.90 -1.27
N VAL A 114 9.10 -9.43 -2.24
CA VAL A 114 9.26 -10.10 -3.54
C VAL A 114 9.93 -11.47 -3.39
N GLU A 115 11.01 -11.55 -2.61
CA GLU A 115 11.70 -12.83 -2.33
C GLU A 115 10.75 -13.84 -1.67
N HIS A 116 9.98 -13.42 -0.68
CA HIS A 116 8.97 -14.25 -0.03
C HIS A 116 7.83 -14.67 -0.97
N ALA A 117 7.37 -13.77 -1.84
CA ALA A 117 6.32 -14.08 -2.81
C ALA A 117 6.78 -15.12 -3.84
N LEU A 118 8.01 -14.99 -4.35
CA LEU A 118 8.59 -15.93 -5.31
C LEU A 118 8.86 -17.30 -4.67
N TRP A 119 9.35 -17.32 -3.42
CA TRP A 119 9.53 -18.56 -2.69
C TRP A 119 8.18 -19.27 -2.43
N SER A 120 7.18 -18.51 -1.98
CA SER A 120 5.83 -19.02 -1.74
C SER A 120 5.21 -19.65 -2.99
N TYR A 121 5.43 -19.01 -4.14
CA TYR A 121 5.00 -19.52 -5.44
C TYR A 121 5.73 -20.81 -5.84
N SER A 122 7.05 -20.90 -5.62
CA SER A 122 7.83 -22.07 -6.03
C SER A 122 7.50 -23.34 -5.22
N VAL A 123 7.11 -23.19 -3.96
CA VAL A 123 6.75 -24.31 -3.09
C VAL A 123 5.25 -24.58 -3.01
N ASN A 124 4.42 -23.81 -3.73
CA ASN A 124 2.95 -23.82 -3.59
C ASN A 124 2.52 -23.76 -2.12
N GLU A 125 3.02 -22.75 -1.42
CA GLU A 125 2.77 -22.61 0.01
C GLU A 125 1.28 -22.51 0.32
N ILE A 126 0.89 -23.21 1.37
CA ILE A 126 -0.47 -23.23 1.93
C ILE A 126 -0.47 -22.55 3.29
N ALA A 127 -1.55 -21.84 3.61
CA ALA A 127 -1.76 -21.31 4.95
C ALA A 127 -2.04 -22.46 5.92
N THR A 128 -1.46 -22.44 7.12
CA THR A 128 -1.67 -23.48 8.14
C THR A 128 -2.47 -23.00 9.34
N GLU A 129 -3.02 -21.79 9.26
CA GLU A 129 -3.72 -21.12 10.36
C GLU A 129 -5.12 -21.69 10.62
N SER A 130 -5.78 -22.27 9.60
CA SER A 130 -7.03 -23.02 9.75
C SER A 130 -7.01 -24.36 9.03
N ALA A 131 -8.07 -25.13 9.27
CA ALA A 131 -8.34 -26.40 8.61
C ALA A 131 -8.63 -26.28 7.10
N TRP A 132 -8.74 -25.07 6.53
CA TRP A 132 -9.02 -24.89 5.11
C TRP A 132 -7.78 -25.04 4.21
N TYR A 133 -6.59 -24.77 4.74
CA TYR A 133 -5.32 -24.88 4.04
C TYR A 133 -5.26 -24.27 2.62
N PRO A 134 -5.70 -23.01 2.41
CA PRO A 134 -5.69 -22.39 1.09
C PRO A 134 -4.27 -22.04 0.63
N ILE A 135 -4.10 -21.94 -0.68
CA ILE A 135 -2.88 -21.45 -1.32
C ILE A 135 -2.65 -19.98 -0.95
N ILE A 136 -1.47 -19.63 -0.44
CA ILE A 136 -1.18 -18.28 0.11
C ILE A 136 -0.40 -17.37 -0.83
N TRP A 137 0.31 -17.93 -1.83
CA TRP A 137 1.19 -17.15 -2.69
C TRP A 137 0.51 -15.98 -3.46
N PRO A 138 -0.77 -16.05 -3.91
CA PRO A 138 -1.40 -14.92 -4.60
C PRO A 138 -1.51 -13.69 -3.71
N PHE A 139 -1.80 -13.89 -2.42
CA PHE A 139 -1.81 -12.84 -1.41
C PHE A 139 -0.42 -12.24 -1.22
N LYS A 140 0.64 -13.06 -1.10
CA LYS A 140 2.02 -12.55 -0.94
C LYS A 140 2.49 -11.75 -2.16
N ILE A 141 2.09 -12.14 -3.37
CA ILE A 141 2.32 -11.32 -4.58
C ILE A 141 1.62 -9.97 -4.45
N ALA A 142 0.37 -9.93 -4.00
CA ALA A 142 -0.34 -8.67 -3.79
C ALA A 142 0.34 -7.75 -2.77
N VAL A 143 0.91 -8.31 -1.69
CA VAL A 143 1.72 -7.57 -0.72
C VAL A 143 2.97 -6.98 -1.38
N ALA A 144 3.71 -7.79 -2.15
CA ALA A 144 4.90 -7.34 -2.86
C ALA A 144 4.59 -6.24 -3.88
N LEU A 145 3.49 -6.38 -4.62
CA LEU A 145 2.99 -5.33 -5.52
C LEU A 145 2.62 -4.06 -4.76
N GLY A 146 1.95 -4.17 -3.62
CA GLY A 146 1.59 -3.03 -2.77
C GLY A 146 2.81 -2.23 -2.31
N PHE A 147 3.85 -2.91 -1.80
CA PHE A 147 5.10 -2.25 -1.42
C PHE A 147 5.82 -1.62 -2.62
N GLY A 148 5.86 -2.31 -3.76
CA GLY A 148 6.45 -1.77 -4.99
C GLY A 148 5.74 -0.51 -5.48
N LEU A 149 4.40 -0.51 -5.47
CA LEU A 149 3.58 0.65 -5.82
C LEU A 149 3.82 1.82 -4.86
N LEU A 150 3.86 1.54 -3.55
CA LEU A 150 4.13 2.54 -2.52
C LEU A 150 5.52 3.15 -2.68
N PHE A 151 6.54 2.32 -2.96
CA PHE A 151 7.90 2.78 -3.23
C PHE A 151 7.97 3.69 -4.46
N LEU A 152 7.32 3.29 -5.56
CA LEU A 152 7.23 4.11 -6.78
C LEU A 152 6.53 5.46 -6.51
N GLN A 153 5.42 5.45 -5.77
CA GLN A 153 4.71 6.66 -5.40
C GLN A 153 5.57 7.56 -4.49
N GLY A 154 6.34 6.98 -3.58
CA GLY A 154 7.31 7.70 -2.75
C GLY A 154 8.40 8.39 -3.57
N VAL A 155 8.95 7.70 -4.58
CA VAL A 155 9.90 8.32 -5.54
C VAL A 155 9.26 9.49 -6.27
N ALA A 156 8.01 9.34 -6.72
CA ALA A 156 7.28 10.41 -7.40
C ALA A 156 7.10 11.65 -6.51
N ASN A 157 6.72 11.46 -5.25
CA ASN A 157 6.56 12.55 -4.27
C ASN A 157 7.91 13.21 -3.95
N PHE A 158 8.96 12.42 -3.74
CA PHE A 158 10.32 12.92 -3.53
C PHE A 158 10.78 13.83 -4.68
N LEU A 159 10.58 13.40 -5.93
CA LEU A 159 10.93 14.20 -7.10
C LEU A 159 10.12 15.50 -7.18
N LYS A 160 8.85 15.49 -6.76
CA LYS A 160 8.01 16.69 -6.65
C LYS A 160 8.58 17.65 -5.60
N ASP A 161 8.95 17.16 -4.42
CA ASP A 161 9.43 17.99 -3.31
C ASP A 161 10.80 18.61 -3.62
N VAL A 162 11.73 17.84 -4.21
CA VAL A 162 13.03 18.35 -4.70
C VAL A 162 12.84 19.47 -5.73
N MET A 163 11.92 19.27 -6.68
CA MET A 163 11.59 20.28 -7.70
C MET A 163 10.97 21.54 -7.09
N SER A 164 10.11 21.39 -6.09
CA SER A 164 9.51 22.52 -5.37
C SER A 164 10.58 23.32 -4.62
N LEU A 165 11.55 22.64 -3.99
CA LEU A 165 12.65 23.28 -3.28
C LEU A 165 13.56 24.08 -4.23
N ILE A 166 13.92 23.52 -5.38
CA ILE A 166 14.73 24.21 -6.41
C ILE A 166 14.04 25.48 -6.91
N ARG A 167 12.70 25.48 -6.98
CA ARG A 167 11.90 26.64 -7.40
C ARG A 167 11.61 27.65 -6.28
N GLY A 168 12.24 27.50 -5.12
CA GLY A 168 12.08 28.44 -4.02
C GLY A 168 10.84 28.21 -3.15
N GLY A 169 10.22 27.02 -3.22
CA GLY A 169 9.10 26.62 -2.36
C GLY A 169 7.70 26.80 -2.96
N GLY A 170 7.61 27.11 -4.26
CA GLY A 170 6.35 27.08 -4.99
C GLY A 170 5.98 25.68 -5.46
N GLU A 171 4.70 25.41 -5.71
CA GLU A 171 4.29 24.15 -6.35
C GLU A 171 4.97 24.02 -7.72
N PRO A 172 5.56 22.85 -8.04
CA PRO A 172 6.31 22.69 -9.27
C PRO A 172 5.41 22.61 -10.52
N TRP A 173 4.10 22.39 -10.38
CA TRP A 173 3.08 22.45 -11.44
C TRP A 173 1.67 22.40 -10.87
#